data_AF-A0A619ZAU2-F1
#
_entry.id   AF-A0A619ZAU2-F1
#
_cell.length_a   1.000
_cell.length_b   1.000
_cell.length_c   1.000
_cell.angle_alpha   90.00
_cell.angle_beta   90.00
_cell.angle_gamma   90.00
#
_symmetry.space_group_name_H-M   'P 1'
#
loop_
_entity.id
_entity.type
_entity.pdbx_description
1 polymer ?
#
loop_
_entity_poly.entity_id
_entity_poly.type
_entity_poly.pdbx_seq_one_letter_code
_entity_poly.pdbx_strand_id
1 'polypeptide(L)'
;QLALKREIVLESLALLQGYELASKIYTHRGFVYKASEKTYAFTNSLHNEYVAQMEHNINLVLKLYSDIPDEQLQSIIKNKIGKYDMEFNYE
;
A
#
# COMPACT_ATOMS: atom_id res chain seq x y z
N GLN A 1 27.62 13.14 -5.20
CA GLN A 1 27.34 13.18 -3.75
C GLN A 1 26.02 13.92 -3.59
N LEU A 2 24.95 13.27 -3.12
CA LEU A 2 23.63 13.90 -2.99
C LEU A 2 23.65 14.81 -1.74
N ALA A 3 23.60 16.13 -1.92
CA ALA A 3 23.47 17.06 -0.81
C ALA A 3 22.00 17.16 -0.40
N LEU A 4 21.60 16.35 0.59
CA LEU A 4 20.25 16.41 1.16
C LEU A 4 20.25 17.30 2.40
N LYS A 5 19.21 18.12 2.54
CA LYS A 5 19.01 18.91 3.76
C LYS A 5 18.79 17.96 4.94
N ARG A 6 19.49 18.21 6.05
CA ARG A 6 19.39 17.41 7.28
C ARG A 6 17.95 17.26 7.77
N GLU A 7 17.16 18.32 7.69
CA GLU A 7 15.75 18.37 8.07
C GLU A 7 14.93 17.32 7.33
N ILE A 8 15.02 17.30 5.99
CA ILE A 8 14.31 16.32 5.14
C ILE A 8 14.66 14.89 5.55
N VAL A 9 15.93 14.61 5.83
CA VAL A 9 16.36 13.27 6.27
C VAL A 9 15.73 12.88 7.60
N LEU A 10 15.70 13.81 8.57
CA LEU A 10 15.15 13.55 9.89
C LEU A 10 13.62 13.40 9.87
N GLU A 11 12.91 14.24 9.12
CA GLU A 11 11.46 14.13 8.92
C GLU A 11 11.08 12.81 8.24
N SER A 12 11.82 12.42 7.19
CA SER A 12 11.60 11.16 6.50
C SER A 12 11.81 9.96 7.44
N LEU A 13 12.87 10.00 8.26
CA LEU A 13 13.12 8.94 9.25
C LEU A 13 12.02 8.87 10.30
N ALA A 14 11.54 10.02 10.79
CA ALA A 14 10.43 10.06 11.74
C ALA A 14 9.16 9.44 11.12
N LEU A 15 8.87 9.72 9.85
CA LEU A 15 7.75 9.12 9.12
C LEU A 15 7.91 7.59 9.01
N LEU A 16 9.07 7.12 8.57
CA LEU A 16 9.36 5.68 8.45
C LEU A 16 9.24 4.96 9.80
N GLN A 17 9.61 5.61 10.90
CA GLN A 17 9.42 5.06 12.23
C GLN A 17 7.95 5.01 12.63
N GLY A 18 7.16 6.05 12.30
CA GLY A 18 5.72 6.10 12.58
C GLY A 18 4.92 4.97 11.90
N TYR A 19 5.39 4.49 10.74
CA TYR A 19 4.81 3.36 10.02
C TYR A 19 5.48 2.01 10.31
N GLU A 20 6.36 1.93 11.31
CA GLU A 20 7.11 0.73 11.68
C GLU A 20 7.98 0.17 10.53
N LEU A 21 8.37 1.04 9.58
CA LEU A 21 9.28 0.71 8.49
C LEU A 21 10.73 0.82 8.97
N ALA A 22 11.07 1.83 9.77
CA ALA A 22 12.41 1.95 10.34
C ALA A 22 12.39 1.84 11.87
N SER A 23 13.46 1.32 12.45
CA SER A 23 13.67 1.26 13.89
C SER A 23 15.05 1.81 14.26
N LYS A 24 15.16 2.44 15.43
CA LYS A 24 16.42 2.94 15.96
C LYS A 24 17.05 1.88 16.86
N ILE A 25 18.22 1.40 16.49
CA ILE A 25 18.96 0.38 17.23
C ILE A 25 20.16 1.03 17.90
N TYR A 26 20.24 0.93 19.23
CA TYR A 26 21.39 1.41 20.00
C TYR A 26 22.51 0.39 19.99
N THR A 27 23.74 0.88 19.85
CA THR A 27 24.98 0.09 19.83
C THR A 27 25.98 0.74 20.78
N HIS A 28 27.09 0.05 21.07
CA HIS A 28 28.18 0.61 21.88
C HIS A 28 28.84 1.87 21.28
N ARG A 29 28.57 2.21 20.00
CA ARG A 29 29.11 3.39 19.30
C ARG A 29 28.07 4.47 19.02
N GLY A 30 26.86 4.35 19.55
CA GLY A 30 25.76 5.28 19.28
C GLY A 30 24.50 4.56 18.82
N PHE A 31 23.91 4.97 17.71
CA PHE A 31 22.72 4.31 17.17
C PHE A 31 22.75 4.25 15.64
N VAL A 32 22.00 3.30 15.10
CA VAL A 32 21.77 3.15 13.65
C VAL A 32 20.27 3.01 13.39
N TYR A 33 19.84 3.34 12.18
CA TYR A 33 18.50 3.00 11.72
C TYR A 33 18.53 1.66 11.00
N LYS A 34 17.61 0.77 11.35
CA LYS A 34 17.44 -0.55 10.74
C LYS A 34 16.06 -0.63 10.12
N ALA A 35 16.00 -0.98 8.84
CA ALA A 35 14.77 -1.30 8.14
C ALA A 35 14.11 -2.56 8.76
N SER A 36 12.78 -2.55 8.85
CA SER A 36 11.97 -3.70 9.23
C SER A 36 11.63 -4.57 8.01
N GLU A 37 11.12 -5.77 8.26
CA GLU A 37 10.59 -6.66 7.22
C GLU A 37 9.52 -5.98 6.35
N LYS A 38 8.70 -5.10 6.94
CA LYS A 38 7.66 -4.33 6.22
C LYS A 38 8.26 -3.37 5.19
N THR A 39 9.48 -2.89 5.43
CA THR A 39 10.17 -1.94 4.54
C THR A 39 10.35 -2.51 3.16
N TYR A 40 10.75 -3.77 3.05
CA TYR A 40 11.02 -4.40 1.76
C TYR A 40 9.74 -4.46 0.91
N ALA A 41 8.64 -4.93 1.49
CA ALA A 41 7.35 -4.98 0.83
C ALA A 41 6.86 -3.57 0.41
N PHE A 42 7.01 -2.58 1.30
CA PHE A 42 6.65 -1.19 1.03
C PHE A 42 7.50 -0.55 -0.08
N THR A 43 8.82 -0.69 -0.06
CA THR A 43 9.68 -0.11 -1.10
C THR A 43 9.44 -0.77 -2.45
N ASN A 44 9.17 -2.07 -2.48
CA ASN A 44 8.82 -2.76 -3.71
C ASN A 44 7.45 -2.32 -4.24
N SER A 45 6.49 -2.03 -3.36
CA SER A 45 5.18 -1.54 -3.80
C SER A 45 5.28 -0.16 -4.50
N LEU A 46 6.24 0.68 -4.10
CA LEU A 46 6.51 1.97 -4.77
C LEU A 46 7.08 1.82 -6.19
N HIS A 47 7.59 0.65 -6.55
CA HIS A 47 8.18 0.38 -7.88
C HIS A 47 7.33 -0.61 -8.69
N ASN A 48 6.20 -1.04 -8.14
CA ASN A 48 5.35 -2.05 -8.75
C ASN A 48 4.24 -1.37 -9.55
N GLU A 49 4.23 -1.59 -10.88
CA GLU A 49 3.16 -1.18 -11.78
C GLU A 49 1.77 -1.64 -11.29
N TYR A 50 1.71 -2.72 -10.51
CA TYR A 50 0.50 -3.18 -9.85
C TYR A 50 -0.15 -2.13 -8.94
N VAL A 51 0.64 -1.35 -8.18
CA VAL A 51 0.08 -0.33 -7.28
C VAL A 51 -0.45 0.86 -8.07
N ALA A 52 0.25 1.27 -9.13
CA ALA A 52 -0.26 2.28 -10.06
C ALA A 52 -1.54 1.81 -10.76
N GLN A 53 -1.60 0.54 -11.15
CA GLN A 53 -2.79 -0.07 -11.74
C GLN A 53 -3.93 -0.20 -10.72
N MET A 54 -3.62 -0.48 -9.45
CA MET A 54 -4.60 -0.55 -8.38
C MET A 54 -5.21 0.82 -8.09
N GLU A 55 -4.39 1.87 -8.05
CA GLU A 55 -4.88 3.26 -7.93
C GLU A 55 -5.77 3.64 -9.12
N HIS A 56 -5.37 3.29 -10.34
CA HIS A 56 -6.19 3.47 -11.53
C HIS A 56 -7.54 2.74 -11.39
N ASN A 57 -7.52 1.47 -10.96
CA ASN A 57 -8.73 0.66 -10.81
C ASN A 57 -9.66 1.23 -9.72
N ILE A 58 -9.12 1.68 -8.59
CA ILE A 58 -9.89 2.34 -7.51
C ILE A 58 -10.57 3.60 -8.05
N ASN A 59 -9.83 4.45 -8.76
CA ASN A 59 -10.39 5.66 -9.36
C ASN A 59 -11.46 5.35 -10.41
N LEU A 60 -11.28 4.28 -11.18
CA LEU A 60 -12.25 3.83 -12.18
C LEU A 60 -13.53 3.31 -11.52
N VAL A 61 -13.42 2.55 -10.42
CA VAL A 61 -14.57 2.11 -9.61
C VAL A 61 -15.29 3.32 -9.00
N LEU A 62 -14.57 4.26 -8.38
CA LEU A 62 -15.18 5.47 -7.85
C LEU A 62 -15.91 6.26 -8.93
N LYS A 63 -15.31 6.42 -10.12
CA LYS A 63 -15.95 7.12 -11.24
C LYS A 63 -17.24 6.44 -11.72
N LEU A 64 -17.25 5.11 -11.79
CA LEU A 64 -18.39 4.36 -12.34
C LEU A 64 -19.50 4.11 -11.32
N TYR A 65 -19.16 4.08 -10.03
CA TYR A 65 -20.07 3.60 -9.00
C TYR A 65 -20.28 4.56 -7.81
N SER A 66 -19.68 5.76 -7.81
CA SER A 66 -19.85 6.75 -6.72
C SER A 66 -21.29 7.19 -6.49
N ASP A 67 -22.10 7.23 -7.54
CA ASP A 67 -23.52 7.66 -7.46
C ASP A 67 -24.49 6.50 -7.17
N ILE A 68 -23.97 5.29 -6.95
CA ILE A 68 -24.77 4.09 -6.76
C ILE A 68 -24.88 3.77 -5.25
N PRO A 69 -26.09 3.55 -4.73
CA PRO A 69 -26.27 3.15 -3.32
C PRO A 69 -25.58 1.82 -3.00
N ASP A 70 -25.04 1.70 -1.80
CA ASP A 70 -24.29 0.52 -1.33
C ASP A 70 -25.04 -0.81 -1.56
N GLU A 71 -26.37 -0.83 -1.38
CA GLU A 71 -27.20 -2.02 -1.62
C GLU A 71 -27.16 -2.49 -3.09
N GLN A 72 -27.13 -1.55 -4.04
CA GLN A 72 -27.00 -1.85 -5.46
C GLN A 72 -25.57 -2.27 -5.80
N LEU A 73 -24.57 -1.62 -5.19
CA LEU A 73 -23.17 -2.00 -5.34
C LEU A 73 -22.92 -3.44 -4.88
N GLN A 74 -23.47 -3.82 -3.71
CA GLN A 74 -23.41 -5.18 -3.19
C GLN A 74 -24.09 -6.20 -4.12
N SER A 75 -25.22 -5.84 -4.74
CA SER A 75 -25.89 -6.69 -5.73
C SER A 75 -25.03 -6.88 -6.99
N ILE A 76 -24.40 -5.83 -7.48
CA ILE A 76 -23.48 -5.89 -8.63
C ILE A 76 -22.27 -6.78 -8.31
N ILE A 77 -21.65 -6.59 -7.14
CA ILE A 77 -20.52 -7.39 -6.67
C ILE A 77 -20.92 -8.87 -6.55
N LYS A 78 -22.05 -9.18 -5.89
CA LYS A 78 -22.54 -10.57 -5.77
C LYS A 78 -22.84 -11.20 -7.13
N ASN A 79 -23.44 -10.45 -8.06
CA ASN A 79 -23.79 -10.99 -9.39
C ASN A 79 -22.59 -11.15 -10.32
N LYS A 80 -21.55 -10.32 -10.19
CA LYS A 80 -20.34 -10.37 -11.02
C LYS A 80 -19.29 -11.30 -10.43
N ILE A 81 -19.01 -11.21 -9.13
CA ILE A 81 -17.96 -11.98 -8.44
C ILE A 81 -18.51 -13.29 -7.87
N GLY A 82 -19.72 -13.29 -7.30
CA GLY A 82 -20.35 -14.53 -6.80
C GLY A 82 -20.71 -15.54 -7.90
N LYS A 83 -20.80 -15.10 -9.17
CA LYS A 83 -20.88 -16.02 -10.32
C LYS A 83 -19.54 -16.69 -10.63
N TYR A 84 -18.41 -16.01 -10.44
CA TYR A 84 -17.09 -16.60 -10.62
C TYR A 84 -16.84 -17.72 -9.58
N ASP A 85 -17.29 -17.56 -8.33
CA ASP A 85 -17.19 -18.62 -7.29
C ASP A 85 -17.95 -19.91 -7.65
N MET A 86 -18.99 -19.83 -8.49
CA MET A 86 -19.75 -21.00 -8.95
C MET A 86 -19.14 -21.66 -10.18
N GLU A 87 -18.36 -20.94 -11.00
CA GLU A 87 -17.69 -21.50 -12.19
C GLU A 87 -16.44 -22.31 -11.83
N PHE A 88 -15.81 -22.07 -10.68
CA PHE A 88 -14.67 -22.86 -10.19
C PHE A 88 -15.06 -24.11 -9.38
N ASN A 89 -16.35 -24.34 -9.13
CA ASN A 89 -16.86 -25.51 -8.41
C ASN A 89 -17.31 -26.66 -9.35
N TYR A 90 -16.94 -26.59 -10.64
CA TYR A 90 -17.08 -27.68 -11.61
C TYR A 90 -15.71 -28.24 -12.01
N GLU A 91 -14.97 -28.78 -11.04
CA GLU A 91 -13.93 -29.80 -11.27
C GLU A 91 -14.09 -30.95 -10.26
#